data_AF-A0A8H5LV43-F1
#
_entry.id   AF-A0A8H5LV43-F1
#
_cell.length_a   1.000
_cell.length_b   1.000
_cell.length_c   1.000
_cell.angle_alpha   90.00
_cell.angle_beta   90.00
_cell.angle_gamma   90.00
#
_symmetry.space_group_name_H-M   'P 1'
#
loop_
_entity.id
_entity.type
_entity.pdbx_description
1 polymer ?
#
loop_
_entity_poly.entity_id
_entity_poly.type
_entity_poly.pdbx_seq_one_letter_code
_entity_poly.pdbx_strand_id
1 'polypeptide(L)'
;MASLNYTVEDGSPLIDYIPGNAWIDANGNDDALTTSYSGASYHFTTTKDAAASFTFTGTGVWVFGGKRPNYGDYSISVDGVNVTTANAGSSQDSVKQVLGFISNMDLGTHTVVLSSSGSSRIDIDYIEVETRLPGDQITTTTIEDSDPAISYAPAPSDWTVNNKDVYTGSSLHFSQTRGASATVSFSGDAVGVYGTTSPDHADVQIVVDEQTMATLPGGSGGRTSGLHSQVLLYFKDNLGPGTHSLSIISDQQSDTAPFIDLDAVLVYSATNTSDSQGSSASDQHHIMGNLIWHDLARYISITASVYAVWSGFYGLFYRKFFWDFVGAHLRDPGGLQPAPGAKVFITLVVKNPIIQIFAMLIGFFMIALEFPVPQLKGGLQRSFALKIVLLFFQTFVTILYYQGTNAALWSLIAAGCYARAQVLGETMEEAKENRGKGGRA
;
A
#
# COMPACT_ATOMS: atom_id res chain seq x y z
N MET A 1 -14.45 9.62 -9.75
CA MET A 1 -13.66 8.43 -10.11
C MET A 1 -12.95 8.75 -11.40
N ALA A 2 -11.63 8.57 -11.41
CA ALA A 2 -10.78 8.87 -12.54
C ALA A 2 -10.54 7.59 -13.34
N SER A 3 -10.52 7.68 -14.67
CA SER A 3 -10.24 6.53 -15.54
C SER A 3 -8.75 6.23 -15.59
N LEU A 4 -8.40 4.94 -15.54
CA LEU A 4 -7.06 4.39 -15.76
C LEU A 4 -7.14 3.39 -16.90
N ASN A 5 -6.23 3.53 -17.87
CA ASN A 5 -6.05 2.52 -18.91
C ASN A 5 -4.72 1.80 -18.72
N TYR A 6 -4.72 0.49 -18.93
CA TYR A 6 -3.50 -0.32 -18.96
C TYR A 6 -3.58 -1.36 -20.08
N THR A 7 -2.39 -1.73 -20.56
CA THR A 7 -2.20 -2.68 -21.66
C THR A 7 -1.72 -4.02 -21.13
N VAL A 8 -2.27 -5.09 -21.67
CA VAL A 8 -1.88 -6.48 -21.44
C VAL A 8 -1.39 -7.04 -22.77
N GLU A 9 -0.08 -7.13 -22.95
CA GLU A 9 0.54 -7.71 -24.14
C GLU A 9 0.22 -9.21 -24.26
N ASP A 10 0.23 -9.75 -25.48
CA ASP A 10 0.00 -11.17 -25.78
C ASP A 10 0.88 -12.14 -24.96
N GLY A 11 2.12 -11.74 -24.66
CA GLY A 11 3.06 -12.51 -23.83
C GLY A 11 2.72 -12.49 -22.34
N SER A 12 1.80 -11.64 -21.88
CA SER A 12 1.43 -11.53 -20.47
C SER A 12 0.92 -12.85 -19.90
N PRO A 13 1.33 -13.22 -18.67
CA PRO A 13 0.77 -14.38 -17.98
C PRO A 13 -0.71 -14.20 -17.61
N LEU A 14 -1.26 -13.00 -17.73
CA LEU A 14 -2.66 -12.70 -17.43
C LEU A 14 -3.64 -13.26 -18.47
N ILE A 15 -3.17 -13.54 -19.70
CA ILE A 15 -4.00 -14.12 -20.76
C ILE A 15 -3.92 -15.66 -20.68
N ASP A 16 -5.03 -16.32 -20.39
CA ASP A 16 -5.11 -17.77 -20.41
C ASP A 16 -5.39 -18.28 -21.84
N TYR A 17 -4.49 -19.13 -22.37
CA TYR A 17 -4.59 -19.70 -23.70
C TYR A 17 -5.11 -21.13 -23.63
N ILE A 18 -6.31 -21.35 -24.15
CA ILE A 18 -7.10 -22.57 -23.95
C ILE A 18 -7.42 -23.22 -25.32
N PRO A 19 -7.26 -24.54 -25.47
CA PRO A 19 -6.50 -25.42 -24.59
C PRO A 19 -4.99 -25.07 -24.65
N GLY A 20 -4.24 -25.49 -23.62
CA GLY A 20 -2.79 -25.24 -23.58
C GLY A 20 -2.08 -25.70 -24.85
N ASN A 21 -1.15 -24.88 -25.35
CA ASN A 21 -0.41 -25.03 -26.61
C ASN A 21 -1.22 -24.89 -27.91
N ALA A 22 -2.52 -24.55 -27.86
CA ALA A 22 -3.29 -24.25 -29.06
C ALA A 22 -2.94 -22.88 -29.67
N TRP A 23 -2.43 -21.97 -28.84
CA TRP A 23 -1.88 -20.70 -29.26
C TRP A 23 -0.36 -20.77 -29.28
N ILE A 24 0.23 -20.18 -30.31
CA ILE A 24 1.65 -20.20 -30.59
C ILE A 24 2.14 -18.76 -30.56
N ASP A 25 3.13 -18.49 -29.73
CA ASP A 25 3.89 -17.26 -29.75
C ASP A 25 4.68 -17.15 -31.07
N ALA A 26 4.49 -16.05 -31.80
CA ALA A 26 5.09 -15.87 -33.11
C ALA A 26 6.61 -15.63 -33.01
N ASN A 27 7.39 -16.54 -33.57
CA ASN A 27 8.83 -16.33 -33.69
C ASN A 27 9.11 -15.17 -34.66
N GLY A 28 9.80 -14.13 -34.19
CA GLY A 28 10.12 -12.93 -34.97
C GLY A 28 10.94 -13.17 -36.25
N ASN A 29 11.50 -14.38 -36.43
CA ASN A 29 12.20 -14.75 -37.67
C ASN A 29 11.27 -15.28 -38.77
N ASP A 30 10.07 -15.74 -38.42
CA ASP A 30 9.14 -16.39 -39.35
C ASP A 30 8.14 -15.41 -39.99
N ASP A 31 7.99 -14.22 -39.41
CA ASP A 31 7.10 -13.17 -39.90
C ASP A 31 7.74 -11.79 -39.80
N ALA A 32 7.98 -11.15 -40.94
CA ALA A 32 8.55 -9.80 -41.00
C ALA A 32 7.68 -8.74 -40.31
N LEU A 33 6.37 -9.01 -40.14
CA LEU A 33 5.45 -8.09 -39.48
C LEU A 33 5.54 -8.13 -37.95
N THR A 34 6.20 -9.12 -37.33
CA THR A 34 6.27 -9.25 -35.87
C THR A 34 6.73 -7.95 -35.19
N THR A 35 7.74 -7.26 -35.76
CA THR A 35 8.22 -5.97 -35.24
C THR A 35 7.22 -4.81 -35.32
N SER A 36 6.14 -4.98 -36.08
CA SER A 36 5.07 -3.97 -36.23
C SER A 36 3.94 -4.15 -35.21
N TYR A 37 3.84 -5.29 -34.53
CA TYR A 37 2.91 -5.53 -33.42
C TYR A 37 3.34 -4.75 -32.16
N SER A 38 2.48 -4.69 -31.15
CA SER A 38 2.86 -4.18 -29.82
C SER A 38 3.81 -5.18 -29.16
N GLY A 39 4.71 -4.68 -28.31
CA GLY A 39 5.77 -5.51 -27.72
C GLY A 39 6.73 -6.20 -28.72
N ALA A 40 6.59 -5.94 -30.03
CA ALA A 40 7.18 -6.75 -31.10
C ALA A 40 6.86 -8.26 -30.97
N SER A 41 5.65 -8.60 -30.53
CA SER A 41 5.17 -9.98 -30.35
C SER A 41 3.69 -10.11 -30.73
N TYR A 42 3.24 -11.33 -31.01
CA TYR A 42 1.83 -11.69 -31.07
C TYR A 42 1.64 -13.20 -30.90
N HIS A 43 0.52 -13.62 -30.33
CA HIS A 43 0.13 -15.03 -30.28
C HIS A 43 -0.90 -15.34 -31.36
N PHE A 44 -0.82 -16.51 -31.98
CA PHE A 44 -1.78 -16.93 -33.00
C PHE A 44 -2.26 -18.36 -32.81
N THR A 45 -3.42 -18.66 -33.39
CA THR A 45 -3.94 -20.03 -33.44
C THR A 45 -4.57 -20.33 -34.79
N THR A 46 -4.51 -21.60 -35.19
CA THR A 46 -5.30 -22.20 -36.29
C THR A 46 -6.22 -23.30 -35.77
N THR A 47 -6.28 -23.47 -34.44
CA THR A 47 -7.07 -24.49 -33.79
C THR A 47 -8.50 -23.98 -33.62
N LYS A 48 -9.46 -24.70 -34.20
CA LYS A 48 -10.87 -24.37 -34.03
C LYS A 48 -11.26 -24.44 -32.55
N ASP A 49 -12.05 -23.46 -32.11
CA ASP A 49 -12.55 -23.32 -30.74
C ASP A 49 -11.45 -23.04 -29.69
N ALA A 50 -10.20 -22.80 -30.12
CA ALA A 50 -9.16 -22.30 -29.23
C ALA A 50 -9.46 -20.84 -28.83
N ALA A 51 -9.13 -20.49 -27.60
CA ALA A 51 -9.51 -19.23 -26.98
C ALA A 51 -8.35 -18.58 -26.21
N ALA A 52 -8.34 -17.25 -26.20
CA ALA A 52 -7.54 -16.42 -25.31
C ALA A 52 -8.50 -15.74 -24.33
N SER A 53 -8.32 -15.95 -23.03
CA SER A 53 -9.24 -15.54 -21.97
C SER A 53 -8.52 -14.65 -20.96
N PHE A 54 -9.09 -13.52 -20.60
CA PHE A 54 -8.52 -12.60 -19.62
C PHE A 54 -9.58 -12.07 -18.67
N THR A 55 -9.31 -12.14 -17.36
CA THR A 55 -10.18 -11.60 -16.32
C THR A 55 -9.58 -10.31 -15.76
N PHE A 56 -10.39 -9.25 -15.72
CA PHE A 56 -9.99 -7.91 -15.31
C PHE A 56 -11.05 -7.26 -14.44
N THR A 57 -10.66 -6.23 -13.69
CA THR A 57 -11.59 -5.30 -13.05
C THR A 57 -11.63 -4.02 -13.86
N GLY A 58 -12.79 -3.59 -14.33
CA GLY A 58 -12.86 -2.38 -15.15
C GLY A 58 -14.24 -2.02 -15.67
N THR A 59 -14.29 -1.00 -16.52
CA THR A 59 -15.49 -0.47 -17.18
C THR A 59 -15.45 -0.60 -18.70
N GLY A 60 -14.32 -1.04 -19.27
CA GLY A 60 -14.17 -1.27 -20.71
C GLY A 60 -12.99 -2.18 -21.05
N VAL A 61 -13.08 -2.84 -22.20
CA VAL A 61 -12.02 -3.70 -22.74
C VAL A 61 -12.01 -3.67 -24.27
N TRP A 62 -10.81 -3.66 -24.86
CA TRP A 62 -10.57 -3.71 -26.31
C TRP A 62 -9.54 -4.79 -26.61
N VAL A 63 -9.85 -5.68 -27.55
CA VAL A 63 -8.95 -6.74 -28.00
C VAL A 63 -8.37 -6.34 -29.35
N PHE A 64 -7.05 -6.35 -29.47
CA PHE A 64 -6.31 -5.98 -30.67
C PHE A 64 -5.64 -7.19 -31.31
N GLY A 65 -5.50 -7.15 -32.64
CA GLY A 65 -4.85 -8.18 -33.42
C GLY A 65 -4.62 -7.75 -34.88
N GLY A 66 -4.31 -8.72 -35.72
CA GLY A 66 -4.11 -8.59 -37.15
C GLY A 66 -5.38 -8.81 -37.96
N LYS A 67 -5.53 -8.02 -39.02
CA LYS A 67 -6.42 -8.31 -40.16
C LYS A 67 -5.55 -8.58 -41.38
N ARG A 68 -5.49 -9.84 -41.81
CA ARG A 68 -4.46 -10.31 -42.75
C ARG A 68 -4.99 -11.31 -43.77
N PRO A 69 -4.29 -11.54 -44.90
CA PRO A 69 -4.64 -12.61 -45.81
C PRO A 69 -4.65 -13.98 -45.11
N ASN A 70 -5.61 -14.83 -45.48
CA ASN A 70 -5.82 -16.18 -44.93
C ASN A 70 -6.23 -16.24 -43.44
N TYR A 71 -6.60 -15.10 -42.85
CA TYR A 71 -7.15 -15.08 -41.49
C TYR A 71 -8.64 -15.44 -41.45
N GLY A 72 -9.08 -15.89 -40.28
CA GLY A 72 -10.34 -16.61 -40.08
C GLY A 72 -11.45 -15.88 -39.35
N ASP A 73 -12.54 -16.60 -39.20
CA ASP A 73 -13.67 -16.21 -38.36
C ASP A 73 -13.30 -16.33 -36.88
N TYR A 74 -13.73 -15.34 -36.10
CA TYR A 74 -13.58 -15.30 -34.65
C TYR A 74 -14.83 -14.74 -33.98
N SER A 75 -14.93 -14.98 -32.68
CA SER A 75 -15.89 -14.31 -31.82
C SER A 75 -15.22 -13.75 -30.58
N ILE A 76 -15.77 -12.68 -30.04
CA ILE A 76 -15.36 -12.14 -28.74
C ILE A 76 -16.61 -12.09 -27.86
N SER A 77 -16.47 -12.58 -26.63
CA SER A 77 -17.50 -12.49 -25.59
C SER A 77 -16.95 -11.84 -24.33
N VAL A 78 -17.81 -11.13 -23.61
CA VAL A 78 -17.53 -10.63 -22.25
C VAL A 78 -18.60 -11.18 -21.32
N ASP A 79 -18.18 -11.81 -20.23
CA ASP A 79 -19.04 -12.50 -19.25
C ASP A 79 -20.00 -13.53 -19.89
N GLY A 80 -19.51 -14.22 -20.91
CA GLY A 80 -20.28 -15.20 -21.68
C GLY A 80 -21.28 -14.60 -22.67
N VAL A 81 -21.39 -13.27 -22.75
CA VAL A 81 -22.23 -12.57 -23.74
C VAL A 81 -21.38 -12.22 -24.96
N ASN A 82 -21.77 -12.70 -26.14
CA ASN A 82 -21.09 -12.37 -27.39
C ASN A 82 -21.22 -10.87 -27.70
N VAL A 83 -20.07 -10.19 -27.86
CA VAL A 83 -19.97 -8.77 -28.23
C VAL A 83 -19.55 -8.58 -29.68
N THR A 84 -18.80 -9.55 -30.24
CA THR A 84 -18.36 -9.54 -31.64
C THR A 84 -18.45 -10.94 -32.24
N THR A 85 -18.90 -11.02 -33.49
CA THR A 85 -18.66 -12.17 -34.39
C THR A 85 -18.24 -11.61 -35.74
N ALA A 86 -17.03 -11.92 -36.19
CA ALA A 86 -16.42 -11.29 -37.36
C ALA A 86 -15.37 -12.19 -38.03
N ASN A 87 -14.82 -11.73 -39.15
CA ASN A 87 -13.72 -12.37 -39.87
C ASN A 87 -12.51 -11.43 -39.88
N ALA A 88 -11.32 -11.95 -39.56
CA ALA A 88 -10.06 -11.20 -39.56
C ALA A 88 -9.34 -11.25 -40.92
N GLY A 89 -9.91 -11.92 -41.92
CA GLY A 89 -9.40 -11.97 -43.29
C GLY A 89 -9.40 -10.59 -43.97
N SER A 90 -8.28 -10.24 -44.59
CA SER A 90 -8.10 -9.01 -45.35
C SER A 90 -7.23 -9.25 -46.59
N SER A 91 -7.39 -8.43 -47.64
CA SER A 91 -6.51 -8.48 -48.82
C SER A 91 -5.14 -7.83 -48.60
N GLN A 92 -4.98 -7.05 -47.52
CA GLN A 92 -3.76 -6.36 -47.14
C GLN A 92 -3.47 -6.64 -45.67
N ASP A 93 -2.20 -6.80 -45.31
CA ASP A 93 -1.80 -6.94 -43.92
C ASP A 93 -2.04 -5.63 -43.14
N SER A 94 -2.66 -5.73 -41.99
CA SER A 94 -2.83 -4.64 -41.04
C SER A 94 -2.81 -5.20 -39.63
N VAL A 95 -1.91 -4.69 -38.80
CA VAL A 95 -1.71 -5.11 -37.40
C VAL A 95 -2.26 -4.04 -36.44
N LYS A 96 -2.31 -4.29 -35.13
CA LYS A 96 -2.86 -3.34 -34.13
C LYS A 96 -4.30 -2.91 -34.42
N GLN A 97 -5.10 -3.81 -34.99
CA GLN A 97 -6.49 -3.56 -35.34
C GLN A 97 -7.40 -3.96 -34.18
N VAL A 98 -8.38 -3.12 -33.84
CA VAL A 98 -9.45 -3.51 -32.91
C VAL A 98 -10.25 -4.65 -33.54
N LEU A 99 -10.23 -5.81 -32.89
CA LEU A 99 -11.03 -6.98 -33.24
C LEU A 99 -12.42 -6.90 -32.60
N GLY A 100 -12.49 -6.43 -31.36
CA GLY A 100 -13.76 -6.19 -30.66
C GLY A 100 -13.54 -5.43 -29.37
N PHE A 101 -14.61 -4.83 -28.88
CA PHE A 101 -14.58 -4.07 -27.64
C PHE A 101 -15.96 -3.98 -27.00
N ILE A 102 -15.97 -3.67 -25.70
CA ILE A 102 -17.14 -3.21 -24.96
C ILE A 102 -16.71 -2.14 -23.97
N SER A 103 -17.55 -1.15 -23.73
CA SER A 103 -17.27 -0.05 -22.81
C SER A 103 -18.54 0.39 -22.08
N ASN A 104 -18.40 1.28 -21.11
CA ASN A 104 -19.49 1.74 -20.23
C ASN A 104 -20.14 0.58 -19.46
N MET A 105 -19.36 -0.44 -19.10
CA MET A 105 -19.78 -1.47 -18.16
C MET A 105 -19.78 -0.90 -16.74
N ASP A 106 -20.54 -1.54 -15.86
CA ASP A 106 -20.42 -1.27 -14.42
C ASP A 106 -19.00 -1.60 -13.96
N LEU A 107 -18.46 -0.83 -13.01
CA LEU A 107 -17.15 -1.16 -12.45
C LEU A 107 -17.26 -2.48 -11.69
N GLY A 108 -16.61 -3.52 -12.20
CA GLY A 108 -16.64 -4.85 -11.62
C GLY A 108 -15.62 -5.78 -12.27
N THR A 109 -15.59 -7.03 -11.80
CA THR A 109 -14.78 -8.09 -12.41
C THR A 109 -15.51 -8.66 -13.62
N HIS A 110 -14.81 -8.68 -14.75
CA HIS A 110 -15.31 -9.17 -16.04
C HIS A 110 -14.29 -10.13 -16.67
N THR A 111 -14.77 -11.02 -17.52
CA THR A 111 -13.91 -11.92 -18.31
C THR A 111 -14.15 -11.72 -19.80
N VAL A 112 -13.12 -11.31 -20.54
CA VAL A 112 -13.13 -11.28 -22.00
C VAL A 112 -12.55 -12.57 -22.57
N VAL A 113 -13.17 -13.09 -23.63
CA VAL A 113 -12.72 -14.29 -24.34
C VAL A 113 -12.74 -14.03 -25.84
N LEU A 114 -11.58 -14.13 -26.49
CA LEU A 114 -11.44 -14.22 -27.94
C LEU A 114 -11.40 -15.71 -28.34
N SER A 115 -12.26 -16.16 -29.25
CA SER A 115 -12.32 -17.55 -29.69
C SER A 115 -12.28 -17.69 -31.20
N SER A 116 -11.43 -18.61 -31.69
CA SER A 116 -11.41 -19.02 -33.09
C SER A 116 -12.69 -19.78 -33.44
N SER A 117 -13.38 -19.35 -34.50
CA SER A 117 -14.61 -20.00 -34.98
C SER A 117 -14.37 -21.01 -36.11
N GLY A 118 -13.11 -21.18 -36.54
CA GLY A 118 -12.72 -22.06 -37.64
C GLY A 118 -11.26 -22.50 -37.57
N SER A 119 -10.71 -23.01 -38.67
CA SER A 119 -9.32 -23.49 -38.75
C SER A 119 -8.37 -22.50 -39.44
N SER A 120 -8.88 -21.37 -39.90
CA SER A 120 -8.06 -20.28 -40.45
C SER A 120 -7.39 -19.53 -39.31
N ARG A 121 -6.23 -18.93 -39.59
CA ARG A 121 -5.41 -18.28 -38.56
C ARG A 121 -6.14 -17.06 -37.97
N ILE A 122 -6.05 -16.89 -36.66
CA ILE A 122 -6.34 -15.62 -35.99
C ILE A 122 -5.19 -15.34 -35.02
N ASP A 123 -5.04 -14.09 -34.61
CA ASP A 123 -4.03 -13.68 -33.64
C ASP A 123 -4.61 -12.72 -32.59
N ILE A 124 -3.81 -12.50 -31.55
CA ILE A 124 -3.97 -11.48 -30.54
C ILE A 124 -2.63 -10.76 -30.39
N ASP A 125 -2.71 -9.43 -30.39
CA ASP A 125 -1.58 -8.51 -30.23
C ASP A 125 -1.52 -8.06 -28.76
N TYR A 126 -2.57 -7.38 -28.29
CA TYR A 126 -2.69 -6.98 -26.89
C TYR A 126 -4.16 -6.72 -26.53
N ILE A 127 -4.42 -6.54 -25.24
CA ILE A 127 -5.70 -6.13 -24.68
C ILE A 127 -5.51 -4.80 -23.96
N GLU A 128 -6.36 -3.81 -24.24
CA GLU A 128 -6.48 -2.60 -23.42
C GLU A 128 -7.67 -2.73 -22.48
N VAL A 129 -7.47 -2.38 -21.21
CA VAL A 129 -8.54 -2.29 -20.21
C VAL A 129 -8.68 -0.85 -19.75
N GLU A 130 -9.92 -0.39 -19.63
CA GLU A 130 -10.28 0.81 -18.88
C GLU A 130 -10.82 0.40 -17.52
N THR A 131 -10.24 0.91 -16.43
CA THR A 131 -10.76 0.80 -15.06
C THR A 131 -10.92 2.19 -14.43
N ARG A 132 -11.39 2.25 -13.18
CA ARG A 132 -11.63 3.50 -12.46
C ARG A 132 -11.14 3.42 -11.01
N LEU A 133 -10.43 4.46 -10.59
CA LEU A 133 -9.94 4.62 -9.21
C LEU A 133 -10.70 5.72 -8.45
N PRO A 134 -10.75 5.65 -7.10
CA PRO A 134 -11.49 6.59 -6.26
C PRO A 134 -10.79 7.96 -6.19
N GLY A 135 -11.09 8.86 -7.12
CA GLY A 135 -10.62 10.25 -7.11
C GLY A 135 -11.01 11.01 -8.37
N ASP A 136 -10.42 12.19 -8.57
CA ASP A 136 -10.61 13.02 -9.76
C ASP A 136 -9.44 12.89 -10.74
N GLN A 137 -8.24 12.63 -10.24
CA GLN A 137 -7.03 12.43 -11.03
C GLN A 137 -6.26 11.20 -10.54
N ILE A 138 -5.44 10.63 -11.43
CA ILE A 138 -4.54 9.53 -11.11
C ILE A 138 -3.11 9.99 -11.35
N THR A 139 -2.27 9.76 -10.37
CA THR A 139 -0.82 9.90 -10.50
C THR A 139 -0.20 8.52 -10.51
N THR A 140 0.75 8.31 -11.42
CA THR A 140 1.53 7.08 -11.50
C THR A 140 2.93 7.34 -10.98
N THR A 141 3.39 6.51 -10.05
CA THR A 141 4.78 6.48 -9.59
C THR A 141 5.41 5.19 -10.06
N THR A 142 6.59 5.26 -10.66
CA THR A 142 7.37 4.09 -11.04
C THR A 142 8.42 3.83 -9.96
N ILE A 143 8.43 2.61 -9.44
CA ILE A 143 9.51 2.08 -8.61
C ILE A 143 10.34 1.17 -9.53
N GLU A 144 11.50 1.66 -9.95
CA GLU A 144 12.41 0.94 -10.84
C GLU A 144 13.03 -0.26 -10.11
N ASP A 145 13.44 -1.30 -10.83
CA ASP A 145 14.16 -2.47 -10.29
C ASP A 145 15.37 -2.11 -9.41
N SER A 146 16.04 -1.01 -9.72
CA SER A 146 17.20 -0.50 -8.98
C SER A 146 16.85 0.35 -7.74
N ASP A 147 15.57 0.58 -7.46
CA ASP A 147 15.13 1.39 -6.32
C ASP A 147 15.52 0.71 -4.97
N PRO A 148 16.17 1.45 -4.05
CA PRO A 148 16.59 0.90 -2.76
C PRO A 148 15.44 0.49 -1.83
N ALA A 149 14.19 0.85 -2.13
CA ALA A 149 13.01 0.36 -1.42
C ALA A 149 12.71 -1.11 -1.71
N ILE A 150 13.26 -1.67 -2.79
CA ILE A 150 13.08 -3.09 -3.13
C ILE A 150 14.08 -3.94 -2.35
N SER A 151 13.56 -4.90 -1.60
CA SER A 151 14.35 -5.91 -0.90
C SER A 151 14.44 -7.18 -1.74
N TYR A 152 15.67 -7.51 -2.14
CA TYR A 152 16.01 -8.72 -2.88
C TYR A 152 16.53 -9.81 -1.94
N ALA A 153 15.86 -10.98 -1.97
CA ALA A 153 16.18 -12.15 -1.16
C ALA A 153 16.45 -13.37 -2.07
N PRO A 154 17.23 -14.38 -1.63
CA PRO A 154 17.74 -14.57 -0.26
C PRO A 154 18.89 -13.64 0.15
N ALA A 155 19.74 -13.22 -0.79
CA ALA A 155 20.65 -12.10 -0.61
C ALA A 155 20.73 -11.25 -1.88
N PRO A 156 21.08 -9.95 -1.78
CA PRO A 156 21.27 -9.10 -2.96
C PRO A 156 22.30 -9.64 -3.97
N SER A 157 23.28 -10.44 -3.51
CA SER A 157 24.28 -11.08 -4.38
C SER A 157 23.74 -12.22 -5.24
N ASP A 158 22.54 -12.73 -4.92
CA ASP A 158 21.85 -13.75 -5.72
C ASP A 158 21.05 -13.13 -6.88
N TRP A 159 21.02 -11.80 -6.96
CA TRP A 159 20.37 -11.03 -8.03
C TRP A 159 21.43 -10.35 -8.88
N THR A 160 21.27 -10.44 -10.20
CA THR A 160 22.15 -9.87 -11.20
C THR A 160 21.40 -8.81 -11.99
N VAL A 161 22.10 -7.74 -12.40
CA VAL A 161 21.52 -6.66 -13.21
C VAL A 161 21.87 -6.84 -14.68
N ASN A 162 20.88 -6.72 -15.54
CA ASN A 162 21.04 -6.67 -16.99
C ASN A 162 20.68 -5.26 -17.49
N ASN A 163 21.64 -4.54 -18.06
CA ASN A 163 21.44 -3.16 -18.51
C ASN A 163 21.18 -3.11 -20.01
N LYS A 164 19.97 -2.75 -20.41
CA LYS A 164 19.55 -2.56 -21.81
C LYS A 164 18.46 -1.50 -21.89
N ASP A 165 18.47 -0.70 -22.94
CA ASP A 165 17.48 0.37 -23.18
C ASP A 165 16.05 -0.12 -23.40
N VAL A 166 15.85 -1.43 -23.54
CA VAL A 166 14.53 -2.04 -23.67
C VAL A 166 13.81 -2.16 -22.32
N TYR A 167 14.52 -2.06 -21.19
CA TYR A 167 13.92 -2.12 -19.86
C TYR A 167 13.59 -0.71 -19.36
N THR A 168 12.64 -0.62 -18.44
CA THR A 168 12.34 0.63 -17.72
C THR A 168 13.59 1.02 -16.91
N GLY A 169 13.94 2.31 -16.90
CA GLY A 169 15.18 2.76 -16.27
C GLY A 169 16.48 2.20 -16.89
N SER A 170 16.41 1.49 -18.02
CA SER A 170 17.52 0.78 -18.68
C SER A 170 18.13 -0.38 -17.87
N SER A 171 17.45 -0.91 -16.84
CA SER A 171 17.92 -2.03 -16.02
C SER A 171 16.85 -3.08 -15.74
N LEU A 172 17.29 -4.32 -15.52
CA LEU A 172 16.46 -5.43 -15.09
C LEU A 172 17.22 -6.23 -14.02
N HIS A 173 16.62 -6.44 -12.85
CA HIS A 173 17.16 -7.33 -11.82
C HIS A 173 16.58 -8.73 -12.00
N PHE A 174 17.44 -9.75 -12.09
CA PHE A 174 17.02 -11.14 -12.23
C PHE A 174 17.78 -12.08 -11.31
N SER A 175 17.18 -13.23 -11.01
CA SER A 175 17.81 -14.32 -10.26
C SER A 175 17.48 -15.67 -10.89
N GLN A 176 18.35 -16.66 -10.65
CA GLN A 176 18.11 -18.08 -10.95
C GLN A 176 17.95 -18.91 -9.67
N THR A 177 17.99 -18.25 -8.51
CA THR A 177 17.85 -18.92 -7.22
C THR A 177 16.38 -19.23 -6.99
N ARG A 178 16.04 -20.51 -6.85
CA ARG A 178 14.66 -20.92 -6.56
C ARG A 178 14.17 -20.32 -5.25
N GLY A 179 12.94 -19.81 -5.25
CA GLY A 179 12.40 -19.08 -4.11
C GLY A 179 13.01 -17.69 -3.90
N ALA A 180 13.84 -17.19 -4.83
CA ALA A 180 14.24 -15.80 -4.83
C ALA A 180 13.01 -14.89 -4.88
N SER A 181 13.08 -13.76 -4.18
CA SER A 181 11.98 -12.81 -4.13
C SER A 181 12.46 -11.38 -4.17
N ALA A 182 11.62 -10.53 -4.77
CA ALA A 182 11.74 -9.08 -4.74
C ALA A 182 10.50 -8.53 -4.02
N THR A 183 10.71 -7.76 -2.95
CA THR A 183 9.64 -7.26 -2.08
C THR A 183 9.72 -5.74 -1.93
N VAL A 184 8.60 -5.06 -2.09
CA VAL A 184 8.50 -3.60 -1.93
C VAL A 184 7.28 -3.23 -1.10
N SER A 185 7.41 -2.17 -0.31
CA SER A 185 6.27 -1.51 0.33
C SER A 185 5.90 -0.25 -0.45
N PHE A 186 4.62 -0.04 -0.71
CA PHE A 186 4.14 1.10 -1.49
C PHE A 186 2.84 1.66 -0.93
N SER A 187 2.45 2.85 -1.38
CA SER A 187 1.14 3.43 -1.05
C SER A 187 0.46 3.91 -2.33
N GLY A 188 -0.66 3.30 -2.65
CA GLY A 188 -1.46 3.60 -3.84
C GLY A 188 -2.71 2.72 -3.90
N ASP A 189 -3.64 3.10 -4.76
CA ASP A 189 -4.94 2.44 -4.93
C ASP A 189 -4.87 1.23 -5.87
N ALA A 190 -3.87 1.19 -6.75
CA ALA A 190 -3.57 0.07 -7.62
C ALA A 190 -2.07 -0.11 -7.85
N VAL A 191 -1.68 -1.32 -8.25
CA VAL A 191 -0.30 -1.69 -8.55
C VAL A 191 -0.23 -2.54 -9.82
N GLY A 192 0.76 -2.26 -10.67
CA GLY A 192 1.15 -3.06 -11.82
C GLY A 192 2.58 -3.54 -11.66
N VAL A 193 2.83 -4.81 -11.95
CA VAL A 193 4.16 -5.43 -11.88
C VAL A 193 4.65 -5.72 -13.29
N TYR A 194 5.82 -5.19 -13.63
CA TYR A 194 6.43 -5.34 -14.95
C TYR A 194 7.74 -6.10 -14.85
N GLY A 195 7.98 -6.93 -15.84
CA GLY A 195 9.19 -7.75 -15.97
C GLY A 195 9.29 -8.31 -17.38
N THR A 196 9.89 -9.49 -17.48
CA THR A 196 9.94 -10.24 -18.72
C THR A 196 9.24 -11.60 -18.63
N THR A 197 8.86 -12.13 -19.78
CA THR A 197 8.45 -13.53 -19.92
C THR A 197 9.34 -14.18 -20.97
N SER A 198 9.77 -15.42 -20.73
CA SER A 198 10.69 -16.14 -21.62
C SER A 198 10.62 -17.65 -21.37
N PRO A 199 11.06 -18.49 -22.33
CA PRO A 199 11.09 -19.95 -22.15
C PRO A 199 11.89 -20.45 -20.93
N ASP A 200 12.82 -19.64 -20.42
CA ASP A 200 13.70 -19.95 -19.29
C ASP A 200 13.20 -19.42 -17.93
N HIS A 201 11.99 -18.86 -17.88
CA HIS A 201 11.42 -18.31 -16.65
C HIS A 201 10.67 -19.35 -15.81
N ALA A 202 10.80 -19.17 -14.49
CA ALA A 202 10.01 -19.85 -13.48
C ALA A 202 8.59 -19.30 -13.44
N ASP A 203 7.66 -20.10 -12.95
CA ASP A 203 6.37 -19.54 -12.54
C ASP A 203 6.58 -18.58 -11.36
N VAL A 204 5.80 -17.52 -11.31
CA VAL A 204 5.95 -16.42 -10.37
C VAL A 204 4.74 -16.39 -9.44
N GLN A 205 4.99 -16.56 -8.16
CA GLN A 205 3.99 -16.35 -7.12
C GLN A 205 3.93 -14.87 -6.77
N ILE A 206 2.72 -14.29 -6.83
CA ILE A 206 2.44 -12.92 -6.44
C ILE A 206 1.80 -12.91 -5.06
N VAL A 207 2.40 -12.15 -4.14
CA VAL A 207 1.88 -11.94 -2.78
C VAL A 207 1.63 -10.45 -2.58
N VAL A 208 0.42 -10.09 -2.14
CA VAL A 208 0.07 -8.72 -1.74
C VAL A 208 -0.46 -8.77 -0.32
N ASP A 209 0.07 -7.93 0.56
CA ASP A 209 -0.32 -7.83 1.98
C ASP A 209 -0.35 -9.19 2.70
N GLU A 210 0.74 -9.96 2.55
CA GLU A 210 0.92 -11.32 3.10
C GLU A 210 -0.06 -12.38 2.53
N GLN A 211 -0.89 -12.03 1.55
CA GLN A 211 -1.82 -12.95 0.88
C GLN A 211 -1.29 -13.36 -0.50
N THR A 212 -1.21 -14.66 -0.77
CA THR A 212 -0.96 -15.16 -2.13
C THR A 212 -2.15 -14.84 -3.03
N MET A 213 -1.90 -14.05 -4.08
CA MET A 213 -2.90 -13.63 -5.04
C MET A 213 -2.99 -14.57 -6.23
N ALA A 214 -1.85 -14.99 -6.78
CA ALA A 214 -1.76 -15.88 -7.93
C ALA A 214 -0.39 -16.56 -8.00
N THR A 215 -0.33 -17.68 -8.73
CA THR A 215 0.91 -18.24 -9.29
C THR A 215 0.76 -18.20 -10.80
N LEU A 216 1.64 -17.45 -11.47
CA LEU A 216 1.51 -17.06 -12.86
C LEU A 216 2.63 -17.68 -13.70
N PRO A 217 2.35 -18.13 -14.93
CA PRO A 217 3.36 -18.80 -15.75
C PRO A 217 4.44 -17.83 -16.23
N GLY A 218 5.72 -18.17 -16.03
CA GLY A 218 6.83 -17.29 -16.43
C GLY A 218 7.10 -17.20 -17.94
N GLY A 219 6.59 -18.15 -18.71
CA GLY A 219 6.83 -18.26 -20.15
C GLY A 219 7.38 -19.61 -20.61
N SER A 220 7.75 -20.48 -19.67
CA SER A 220 8.17 -21.86 -19.95
C SER A 220 7.03 -22.72 -20.54
N GLY A 221 7.34 -23.96 -20.94
CA GLY A 221 6.33 -24.91 -21.45
C GLY A 221 5.82 -24.60 -22.86
N GLY A 222 6.51 -23.75 -23.63
CA GLY A 222 6.10 -23.36 -24.98
C GLY A 222 5.08 -22.22 -25.02
N ARG A 223 4.80 -21.59 -23.86
CA ARG A 223 3.97 -20.39 -23.77
C ARG A 223 4.59 -19.23 -24.52
N THR A 224 5.88 -19.01 -24.32
CA THR A 224 6.66 -18.01 -25.08
C THR A 224 7.72 -18.74 -25.89
N SER A 225 8.13 -18.15 -26.99
CA SER A 225 9.16 -18.62 -27.92
C SER A 225 10.49 -17.90 -27.75
N GLY A 226 10.48 -16.74 -27.06
CA GLY A 226 11.63 -15.91 -26.77
C GLY A 226 11.35 -14.92 -25.64
N LEU A 227 12.29 -14.00 -25.42
CA LEU A 227 12.20 -12.96 -24.39
C LEU A 227 11.25 -11.85 -24.84
N HIS A 228 10.20 -11.63 -24.05
CA HIS A 228 9.30 -10.48 -24.15
C HIS A 228 9.53 -9.56 -22.97
N SER A 229 9.92 -8.31 -23.22
CA SER A 229 10.23 -7.29 -22.21
C SER A 229 9.06 -6.33 -21.97
N GLN A 230 9.07 -5.60 -20.86
CA GLN A 230 8.03 -4.64 -20.47
C GLN A 230 6.64 -5.27 -20.37
N VAL A 231 6.58 -6.54 -19.98
CA VAL A 231 5.32 -7.30 -19.89
C VAL A 231 4.67 -7.02 -18.55
N LEU A 232 3.39 -6.64 -18.56
CA LEU A 232 2.56 -6.58 -17.35
C LEU A 232 2.33 -8.01 -16.84
N LEU A 233 3.06 -8.39 -15.80
CA LEU A 233 2.97 -9.71 -15.17
C LEU A 233 1.75 -9.79 -14.26
N TYR A 234 1.43 -8.72 -13.54
CA TYR A 234 0.31 -8.69 -12.61
C TYR A 234 -0.26 -7.28 -12.46
N PHE A 235 -1.57 -7.18 -12.31
CA PHE A 235 -2.25 -5.94 -11.99
C PHE A 235 -3.27 -6.17 -10.88
N LYS A 236 -3.32 -5.25 -9.92
CA LYS A 236 -4.31 -5.26 -8.85
C LYS A 236 -4.74 -3.85 -8.54
N ASP A 237 -6.05 -3.62 -8.62
CA ASP A 237 -6.70 -2.40 -8.16
C ASP A 237 -7.50 -2.65 -6.88
N ASN A 238 -8.15 -1.58 -6.41
CA ASN A 238 -8.99 -1.58 -5.22
C ASN A 238 -8.25 -2.14 -3.99
N LEU A 239 -6.97 -1.79 -3.87
CA LEU A 239 -6.15 -2.12 -2.70
C LEU A 239 -6.66 -1.40 -1.44
N GLY A 240 -7.36 -0.29 -1.64
CA GLY A 240 -7.85 0.57 -0.57
C GLY A 240 -6.77 1.55 -0.11
N PRO A 241 -7.08 2.43 0.86
CA PRO A 241 -6.10 3.36 1.40
C PRO A 241 -5.11 2.62 2.31
N GLY A 242 -3.83 2.98 2.23
CA GLY A 242 -2.83 2.49 3.18
C GLY A 242 -1.45 2.30 2.57
N THR A 243 -0.60 1.64 3.35
CA THR A 243 0.65 1.08 2.87
C THR A 243 0.42 -0.41 2.61
N HIS A 244 0.77 -0.83 1.41
CA HIS A 244 0.68 -2.21 0.95
C HIS A 244 2.08 -2.80 0.81
N SER A 245 2.18 -4.12 0.85
CA SER A 245 3.39 -4.86 0.49
C SER A 245 3.13 -5.71 -0.74
N LEU A 246 4.05 -5.69 -1.70
CA LEU A 246 4.06 -6.58 -2.86
C LEU A 246 5.34 -7.41 -2.81
N SER A 247 5.21 -8.73 -2.99
CA SER A 247 6.33 -9.63 -3.25
C SER A 247 6.07 -10.44 -4.51
N ILE A 248 7.07 -10.51 -5.38
CA ILE A 248 7.17 -11.54 -6.42
C ILE A 248 8.15 -12.61 -5.96
N ILE A 249 7.80 -13.87 -6.14
CA ILE A 249 8.57 -15.01 -5.64
C ILE A 249 8.68 -16.06 -6.74
N SER A 250 9.90 -16.48 -7.05
CA SER A 250 10.14 -17.59 -7.98
C SER A 250 9.58 -18.88 -7.38
N ASP A 251 8.81 -19.64 -8.14
CA ASP A 251 8.31 -20.93 -7.68
C ASP A 251 9.47 -21.84 -7.24
N GLN A 252 9.24 -22.57 -6.16
CA GLN A 252 10.23 -23.47 -5.58
C GLN A 252 10.24 -24.85 -6.25
N GLN A 253 9.22 -25.15 -7.05
CA GLN A 253 9.09 -26.41 -7.76
C GLN A 253 10.10 -26.51 -8.93
N SER A 254 10.36 -27.75 -9.36
CA SER A 254 11.41 -28.05 -10.34
C SER A 254 10.91 -28.24 -11.77
N ASP A 255 9.62 -28.04 -11.99
CA ASP A 255 8.92 -28.25 -13.26
C ASP A 255 8.97 -27.03 -14.18
N THR A 256 9.32 -25.87 -13.66
CA THR A 256 9.59 -24.65 -14.44
C THR A 256 11.09 -24.38 -14.54
N ALA A 257 11.47 -23.51 -15.48
CA ALA A 257 12.83 -23.03 -15.59
C ALA A 257 13.18 -22.09 -14.41
N PRO A 258 14.46 -21.71 -14.17
CA PRO A 258 14.86 -21.12 -12.89
C PRO A 258 14.78 -19.59 -12.81
N PHE A 259 14.57 -18.88 -13.93
CA PHE A 259 14.71 -17.42 -13.94
C PHE A 259 13.48 -16.70 -13.38
N ILE A 260 13.72 -15.68 -12.58
CA ILE A 260 12.74 -14.65 -12.21
C ILE A 260 13.40 -13.29 -12.42
N ASP A 261 12.62 -12.29 -12.80
CA ASP A 261 13.08 -10.91 -12.86
C ASP A 261 12.02 -9.90 -12.40
N LEU A 262 12.49 -8.66 -12.25
CA LEU A 262 11.68 -7.47 -12.04
C LEU A 262 12.29 -6.34 -12.88
N ASP A 263 11.44 -5.66 -13.64
CA ASP A 263 11.76 -4.44 -14.41
C ASP A 263 11.29 -3.21 -13.62
N ALA A 264 9.99 -3.15 -13.29
CA ALA A 264 9.44 -2.05 -12.52
C ALA A 264 8.14 -2.42 -11.81
N VAL A 265 7.80 -1.64 -10.79
CA VAL A 265 6.49 -1.63 -10.14
C VAL A 265 5.85 -0.26 -10.35
N LEU A 266 4.70 -0.23 -11.02
CA LEU A 266 3.91 0.98 -11.21
C LEU A 266 2.85 1.06 -10.11
N VAL A 267 2.85 2.16 -9.37
CA VAL A 267 1.90 2.46 -8.31
C VAL A 267 0.98 3.58 -8.77
N TYR A 268 -0.33 3.33 -8.76
CA TYR A 268 -1.34 4.29 -9.17
C TYR A 268 -2.06 4.81 -7.94
N SER A 269 -2.07 6.13 -7.76
CA SER A 269 -2.72 6.79 -6.63
C SER A 269 -3.76 7.79 -7.13
N ALA A 270 -4.97 7.71 -6.60
CA ALA A 270 -6.05 8.62 -6.90
C ALA A 270 -5.97 9.86 -6.01
N THR A 271 -6.17 11.05 -6.58
CA THR A 271 -6.13 12.33 -5.87
C THR A 271 -7.40 13.14 -6.15
N ASN A 272 -7.83 13.93 -5.17
CA ASN A 272 -8.97 14.83 -5.31
C ASN A 272 -8.48 16.24 -5.63
N THR A 273 -9.18 16.95 -6.52
CA THR A 273 -8.78 18.29 -6.97
C THR A 273 -8.69 19.33 -5.83
N SER A 274 -9.39 19.11 -4.72
CA SER A 274 -9.30 19.94 -3.50
C SER A 274 -7.95 19.87 -2.77
N ASP A 275 -7.16 18.82 -2.97
CA ASP A 275 -5.83 18.67 -2.36
C ASP A 275 -4.75 19.45 -3.15
N SER A 276 -5.07 19.91 -4.36
CA SER A 276 -4.14 20.58 -5.28
C SER A 276 -4.02 22.10 -5.10
N GLN A 277 -4.87 22.73 -4.27
CA GLN A 277 -4.79 24.16 -3.93
C GLN A 277 -4.34 24.38 -2.49
N GLY A 278 -3.14 23.91 -2.16
CA GLY A 278 -2.53 24.24 -0.88
C GLY A 278 -1.31 23.44 -0.50
N SER A 279 -0.15 23.67 -1.14
CA SER A 279 1.09 23.93 -0.40
C SER A 279 2.28 24.16 -1.34
N SER A 280 2.91 25.32 -1.18
CA SER A 280 4.32 25.49 -1.44
C SER A 280 5.10 25.02 -0.20
N ALA A 281 6.04 24.10 -0.41
CA ALA A 281 7.23 23.82 0.42
C ALA A 281 7.05 23.77 1.95
N SER A 282 6.72 22.59 2.48
CA SER A 282 7.50 21.82 3.48
C SER A 282 6.64 20.71 4.08
N ASP A 283 7.27 19.59 4.42
CA ASP A 283 6.78 18.43 5.19
C ASP A 283 6.07 17.29 4.47
N GLN A 284 6.76 16.14 4.50
CA GLN A 284 6.22 14.80 4.32
C GLN A 284 5.06 14.55 5.29
N HIS A 285 3.93 14.04 4.80
CA HIS A 285 2.93 13.46 5.70
C HIS A 285 2.14 12.31 5.04
N HIS A 286 2.46 11.10 5.50
CA HIS A 286 1.71 9.86 5.35
C HIS A 286 0.25 10.01 5.85
N ILE A 287 -0.72 9.39 5.18
CA ILE A 287 -2.08 9.16 5.73
C ILE A 287 -2.18 7.66 6.09
N MET A 288 -1.52 7.27 7.17
CA MET A 288 -2.09 6.89 8.48
C MET A 288 -3.12 5.75 8.43
N GLY A 289 -2.72 4.61 8.99
CA GLY A 289 -3.63 3.55 9.44
C GLY A 289 -4.70 4.11 10.38
N ASN A 290 -5.85 3.44 10.44
CA ASN A 290 -6.96 3.88 11.28
C ASN A 290 -6.47 4.11 12.72
N LEU A 291 -6.59 5.35 13.18
CA LEU A 291 -6.06 5.77 14.47
C LEU A 291 -6.77 5.00 15.59
N ILE A 292 -6.04 4.11 16.25
CA ILE A 292 -6.50 3.46 17.48
C ILE A 292 -6.38 4.49 18.61
N TRP A 293 -7.52 5.05 19.01
CA TRP A 293 -7.55 6.22 19.90
C TRP A 293 -7.00 5.92 21.28
N HIS A 294 -7.21 4.72 21.82
CA HIS A 294 -6.66 4.34 23.13
C HIS A 294 -5.14 4.12 23.11
N ASP A 295 -4.56 3.68 21.99
CA ASP A 295 -3.11 3.54 21.83
C ASP A 295 -2.44 4.91 21.71
N LEU A 296 -3.01 5.82 20.91
CA LEU A 296 -2.57 7.21 20.88
C LEU A 296 -2.68 7.86 22.26
N ALA A 297 -3.84 7.70 22.92
CA ALA A 297 -4.08 8.26 24.24
C ALA A 297 -3.04 7.78 25.27
N ARG A 298 -2.62 6.50 25.18
CA ARG A 298 -1.58 5.92 26.03
C ARG A 298 -0.21 6.55 25.80
N TYR A 299 0.21 6.76 24.55
CA TYR A 299 1.50 7.41 24.29
C TYR A 299 1.52 8.86 24.78
N ILE A 300 0.43 9.59 24.56
CA ILE A 300 0.30 10.98 25.03
C ILE A 300 0.24 11.01 26.56
N SER A 301 -0.51 10.12 27.21
CA SER A 301 -0.64 10.09 28.67
C SER A 301 0.69 9.76 29.36
N ILE A 302 1.48 8.82 28.83
CA ILE A 302 2.83 8.49 29.36
C ILE A 302 3.72 9.73 29.25
N THR A 303 3.76 10.35 28.07
CA THR A 303 4.59 11.54 27.82
C THR A 303 4.21 12.69 28.75
N ALA A 304 2.91 12.98 28.86
CA ALA A 304 2.37 14.01 29.73
C ALA A 304 2.71 13.73 31.21
N SER A 305 2.64 12.47 31.64
CA SER A 305 2.89 12.08 33.03
C SER A 305 4.38 12.10 33.38
N VAL A 306 5.27 11.70 32.46
CA VAL A 306 6.72 11.89 32.61
C VAL A 306 7.07 13.37 32.72
N TYR A 307 6.45 14.21 31.88
CA TYR A 307 6.62 15.66 31.97
C TYR A 307 6.03 16.24 33.27
N ALA A 308 4.91 15.71 33.77
CA ALA A 308 4.35 16.11 35.07
C ALA A 308 5.33 15.84 36.21
N VAL A 309 5.99 14.68 36.21
CA VAL A 309 7.05 14.34 37.17
C VAL A 309 8.23 15.31 37.04
N TRP A 310 8.73 15.52 35.83
CA TRP A 310 9.88 16.39 35.58
C TRP A 310 9.60 17.86 35.94
N SER A 311 8.44 18.38 35.53
CA SER A 311 8.02 19.74 35.82
C SER A 311 7.76 19.95 37.31
N GLY A 312 7.19 18.95 38.00
CA GLY A 312 7.03 18.97 39.45
C GLY A 312 8.39 19.05 40.15
N PHE A 313 9.35 18.23 39.74
CA PHE A 313 10.72 18.27 40.25
C PHE A 313 11.37 19.64 40.04
N TYR A 314 11.35 20.20 38.82
CA TYR A 314 11.91 21.53 38.56
C TYR A 314 11.15 22.64 39.30
N GLY A 315 9.84 22.49 39.45
CA GLY A 315 8.97 23.39 40.21
C GLY A 315 9.26 23.41 41.72
N LEU A 316 10.01 22.44 42.27
CA LEU A 316 10.52 22.49 43.64
C LEU A 316 11.59 23.58 43.82
N PHE A 317 12.40 23.80 42.77
CA PHE A 317 13.49 24.78 42.75
C PHE A 317 13.01 26.15 42.26
N TYR A 318 12.17 26.17 41.22
CA TYR A 318 11.70 27.40 40.56
C TYR A 318 10.22 27.64 40.82
N ARG A 319 9.92 28.08 42.04
CA ARG A 319 8.55 28.11 42.57
C ARG A 319 7.77 29.32 42.07
N LYS A 320 7.13 29.18 40.90
CA LYS A 320 6.27 30.21 40.30
C LYS A 320 4.91 29.63 39.96
N PHE A 321 3.84 30.25 40.47
CA PHE A 321 2.48 29.87 40.12
C PHE A 321 2.08 30.53 38.80
N PHE A 322 1.37 29.81 37.93
CA PHE A 322 1.19 30.20 36.53
C PHE A 322 0.31 31.44 36.35
N TRP A 323 -0.78 31.54 37.10
CA TRP A 323 -1.80 32.59 36.95
C TRP A 323 -1.43 33.91 37.66
N ASP A 324 -0.14 34.17 37.86
CA ASP A 324 0.35 35.32 38.63
C ASP A 324 0.14 36.67 37.96
N PHE A 325 -0.21 36.66 36.68
CA PHE A 325 -0.58 37.83 35.88
C PHE A 325 -2.06 38.22 36.01
N VAL A 326 -2.94 37.33 36.47
CA VAL A 326 -4.39 37.61 36.53
C VAL A 326 -4.68 38.60 37.66
N GLY A 327 -5.08 39.81 37.29
CA GLY A 327 -5.35 40.90 38.23
C GLY A 327 -4.09 41.46 38.91
N ALA A 328 -2.91 41.17 38.36
CA ALA A 328 -1.64 41.64 38.89
C ALA A 328 -1.41 43.12 38.60
N HIS A 329 -0.59 43.76 39.43
CA HIS A 329 -0.17 45.14 39.23
C HIS A 329 1.34 45.21 39.05
N LEU A 330 1.78 45.93 38.02
CA LEU A 330 3.19 46.21 37.77
C LEU A 330 3.62 47.38 38.66
N ARG A 331 4.71 47.21 39.41
CA ARG A 331 5.32 48.27 40.23
C ARG A 331 6.80 48.45 39.89
N ASP A 332 7.24 49.70 39.87
CA ASP A 332 8.65 50.07 39.75
C ASP A 332 9.12 50.75 41.06
N PRO A 333 10.16 50.24 41.76
CA PRO A 333 10.84 48.95 41.54
C PRO A 333 10.05 47.76 42.10
N GLY A 334 10.19 46.58 41.52
CA GLY A 334 9.63 45.33 42.10
C GLY A 334 8.87 44.40 41.15
N GLY A 335 8.67 44.78 39.89
CA GLY A 335 8.09 43.91 38.87
C GLY A 335 6.60 43.60 39.08
N LEU A 336 6.15 42.46 38.53
CA LEU A 336 4.76 42.03 38.55
C LEU A 336 4.37 41.46 39.93
N GLN A 337 3.40 42.07 40.61
CA GLN A 337 2.90 41.62 41.91
C GLN A 337 1.52 40.96 41.78
N PRO A 338 1.36 39.70 42.24
CA PRO A 338 0.08 39.01 42.28
C PRO A 338 -1.03 39.76 43.02
N ALA A 339 -2.28 39.59 42.54
CA ALA A 339 -3.46 40.08 43.25
C ALA A 339 -3.59 39.45 44.65
N PRO A 340 -4.18 40.16 45.65
CA PRO A 340 -4.44 39.61 46.98
C PRO A 340 -5.26 38.31 47.00
N GLY A 341 -6.07 38.07 45.96
CA GLY A 341 -6.84 36.83 45.77
C GLY A 341 -5.97 35.59 45.49
N ALA A 342 -4.72 35.75 45.03
CA ALA A 342 -3.82 34.65 44.71
C ALA A 342 -3.09 34.05 45.93
N LYS A 343 -3.38 34.51 47.16
CA LYS A 343 -2.70 34.07 48.40
C LYS A 343 -2.67 32.54 48.59
N VAL A 344 -3.72 31.85 48.19
CA VAL A 344 -3.80 30.38 48.27
C VAL A 344 -2.75 29.73 47.37
N PHE A 345 -2.66 30.15 46.11
CA PHE A 345 -1.66 29.63 45.16
C PHE A 345 -0.23 29.97 45.59
N ILE A 346 0.00 31.17 46.12
CA ILE A 346 1.31 31.55 46.69
C ILE A 346 1.69 30.59 47.82
N THR A 347 0.74 30.22 48.68
CA THR A 347 1.03 29.33 49.81
C THR A 347 1.30 27.90 49.37
N LEU A 348 0.52 27.38 48.40
CA LEU A 348 0.56 25.98 47.94
C LEU A 348 1.58 25.69 46.83
N VAL A 349 2.10 26.72 46.15
CA VAL A 349 3.08 26.59 45.07
C VAL A 349 4.42 27.22 45.46
N VAL A 350 4.41 28.43 46.04
CA VAL A 350 5.62 29.22 46.27
C VAL A 350 6.24 28.94 47.65
N LYS A 351 5.44 29.02 48.72
CA LYS A 351 5.94 28.82 50.08
C LYS A 351 6.17 27.34 50.38
N ASN A 352 5.15 26.52 50.14
CA ASN A 352 5.17 25.07 50.32
C ASN A 352 4.87 24.43 48.96
N PRO A 353 5.77 23.65 48.35
CA PRO A 353 5.58 23.14 46.99
C PRO A 353 4.63 21.91 46.96
N ILE A 354 3.45 22.05 47.56
CA ILE A 354 2.47 20.98 47.73
C ILE A 354 1.92 20.55 46.38
N ILE A 355 1.60 21.51 45.51
CA ILE A 355 1.07 21.24 44.17
C ILE A 355 2.08 20.45 43.32
N GLN A 356 3.36 20.81 43.39
CA GLN A 356 4.43 20.13 42.66
C GLN A 356 4.63 18.69 43.14
N ILE A 357 4.51 18.45 44.45
CA ILE A 357 4.57 17.09 45.01
C ILE A 357 3.38 16.25 44.52
N PHE A 358 2.16 16.80 44.55
CA PHE A 358 0.98 16.10 44.03
C PHE A 358 1.09 15.82 42.53
N ALA A 359 1.62 16.75 41.73
CA ALA A 359 1.86 16.54 40.30
C ALA A 359 2.78 15.34 40.05
N MET A 360 3.87 15.21 40.81
CA MET A 360 4.76 14.06 40.71
C MET A 360 4.07 12.76 41.12
N LEU A 361 3.32 12.75 42.22
CA LEU A 361 2.61 11.54 42.70
C LEU A 361 1.60 11.03 41.68
N ILE A 362 0.78 11.92 41.10
CA ILE A 362 -0.18 11.56 40.05
C ILE A 362 0.55 11.09 38.80
N GLY A 363 1.63 11.76 38.40
CA GLY A 363 2.44 11.38 37.24
C GLY A 363 3.06 9.99 37.38
N PHE A 364 3.66 9.67 38.53
CA PHE A 364 4.16 8.33 38.81
C PHE A 364 3.05 7.28 38.81
N PHE A 365 1.90 7.59 39.39
CA PHE A 365 0.76 6.68 39.40
C PHE A 365 0.21 6.43 37.98
N MET A 366 0.10 7.46 37.15
CA MET A 366 -0.32 7.34 35.74
C MET A 366 0.68 6.52 34.93
N ILE A 367 1.98 6.74 35.08
CA ILE A 367 3.01 5.92 34.42
C ILE A 367 2.87 4.47 34.85
N ALA A 368 2.69 4.22 36.16
CA ALA A 368 2.49 2.87 36.68
C ALA A 368 1.15 2.25 36.23
N LEU A 369 0.16 3.04 35.80
CA LEU A 369 -1.09 2.54 35.25
C LEU A 369 -0.96 2.20 33.75
N GLU A 370 -0.18 2.98 32.99
CA GLU A 370 0.05 2.79 31.55
C GLU A 370 1.16 1.78 31.22
N PHE A 371 2.09 1.61 32.16
CA PHE A 371 3.12 0.59 32.18
C PHE A 371 2.96 -0.25 33.47
N PRO A 372 1.94 -1.13 33.52
CA PRO A 372 1.50 -1.76 34.76
C PRO A 372 2.56 -2.67 35.37
N VAL A 373 3.01 -2.29 36.57
CA VAL A 373 3.64 -3.24 37.50
C VAL A 373 2.66 -4.38 37.79
N PRO A 374 3.13 -5.60 38.12
CA PRO A 374 2.26 -6.77 38.30
C PRO A 374 1.02 -6.53 39.19
N GLN A 375 1.12 -5.64 40.18
CA GLN A 375 0.06 -5.28 41.13
C GLN A 375 -1.06 -4.40 40.54
N LEU A 376 -0.82 -3.72 39.40
CA LEU A 376 -1.78 -2.83 38.73
C LEU A 376 -2.35 -3.42 37.43
N LYS A 377 -1.89 -4.62 37.03
CA LYS A 377 -2.43 -5.36 35.88
C LYS A 377 -3.89 -5.77 36.14
N GLY A 378 -4.71 -5.74 35.10
CA GLY A 378 -6.09 -6.24 35.15
C GLY A 378 -7.14 -5.16 34.88
N GLY A 379 -8.24 -5.17 35.62
CA GLY A 379 -9.41 -4.30 35.34
C GLY A 379 -9.14 -2.81 35.50
N LEU A 380 -8.29 -2.42 36.45
CA LEU A 380 -7.94 -1.02 36.72
C LEU A 380 -7.16 -0.39 35.54
N GLN A 381 -6.15 -1.09 35.02
CA GLN A 381 -5.38 -0.67 33.85
C GLN A 381 -6.25 -0.46 32.60
N ARG A 382 -7.28 -1.30 32.42
CA ARG A 382 -8.14 -1.29 31.24
C ARG A 382 -9.25 -0.24 31.31
N SER A 383 -9.45 0.41 32.45
CA SER A 383 -10.54 1.37 32.64
C SER A 383 -10.22 2.73 32.02
N PHE A 384 -10.77 3.02 30.84
CA PHE A 384 -10.66 4.35 30.22
C PHE A 384 -11.26 5.43 31.10
N ALA A 385 -12.40 5.16 31.75
CA ALA A 385 -13.03 6.09 32.69
C ALA A 385 -12.09 6.49 33.83
N LEU A 386 -11.35 5.53 34.42
CA LEU A 386 -10.37 5.83 35.45
C LEU A 386 -9.24 6.72 34.92
N LYS A 387 -8.69 6.39 33.74
CA LYS A 387 -7.61 7.16 33.11
C LYS A 387 -8.04 8.60 32.82
N ILE A 388 -9.24 8.80 32.29
CA ILE A 388 -9.81 10.12 32.02
C ILE A 388 -9.89 10.95 33.31
N VAL A 389 -10.43 10.39 34.39
CA VAL A 389 -10.56 11.09 35.68
C VAL A 389 -9.19 11.48 36.23
N LEU A 390 -8.22 10.57 36.19
CA LEU A 390 -6.86 10.84 36.67
C LEU A 390 -6.14 11.89 35.83
N LEU A 391 -6.33 11.88 34.50
CA LEU A 391 -5.76 12.86 33.59
C LEU A 391 -6.37 14.25 33.80
N PHE A 392 -7.67 14.37 34.05
CA PHE A 392 -8.29 15.63 34.45
C PHE A 392 -7.71 16.16 35.77
N PHE A 393 -7.50 15.27 36.74
CA PHE A 393 -6.88 15.66 38.01
C PHE A 393 -5.43 16.10 37.81
N GLN A 394 -4.66 15.40 36.97
CA GLN A 394 -3.31 15.81 36.57
C GLN A 394 -3.32 17.19 35.92
N THR A 395 -4.22 17.44 34.95
CA THR A 395 -4.40 18.75 34.30
C THR A 395 -4.66 19.86 35.32
N PHE A 396 -5.57 19.62 36.26
CA PHE A 396 -5.92 20.61 37.27
C PHE A 396 -4.74 20.95 38.20
N VAL A 397 -3.93 19.97 38.59
CA VAL A 397 -2.78 20.20 39.48
C VAL A 397 -1.64 20.88 38.72
N THR A 398 -1.36 20.47 37.49
CA THR A 398 -0.19 20.96 36.74
C THR A 398 -0.38 22.33 36.12
N ILE A 399 -1.62 22.77 35.85
CA ILE A 399 -1.89 24.12 35.32
C ILE A 399 -1.65 25.25 36.36
N LEU A 400 -1.44 24.91 37.63
CA LEU A 400 -1.30 25.89 38.70
C LEU A 400 0.11 26.47 38.82
N TYR A 401 1.12 25.88 38.17
CA TYR A 401 2.51 26.33 38.21
C TYR A 401 3.14 26.37 36.81
N TYR A 402 4.09 27.28 36.61
CA TYR A 402 4.59 27.62 35.27
C TYR A 402 5.16 26.43 34.50
N GLN A 403 5.90 25.56 35.18
CA GLN A 403 6.53 24.41 34.56
C GLN A 403 5.52 23.32 34.17
N GLY A 404 4.36 23.29 34.82
CA GLY A 404 3.38 22.20 34.65
C GLY A 404 2.40 22.42 33.51
N THR A 405 2.35 23.61 32.91
CA THR A 405 1.37 23.96 31.87
C THR A 405 1.37 23.01 30.68
N ASN A 406 2.54 22.57 30.22
CA ASN A 406 2.64 21.57 29.15
C ASN A 406 2.09 20.21 29.57
N ALA A 407 2.40 19.74 30.79
CA ALA A 407 1.77 18.53 31.33
C ALA A 407 0.25 18.68 31.41
N ALA A 408 -0.26 19.88 31.74
CA ALA A 408 -1.68 20.12 31.83
C ALA A 408 -2.38 20.00 30.48
N LEU A 409 -1.80 20.63 29.45
CA LEU A 409 -2.32 20.60 28.09
C LEU A 409 -2.35 19.18 27.53
N TRP A 410 -1.22 18.47 27.58
CA TRP A 410 -1.13 17.12 27.03
C TRP A 410 -1.95 16.09 27.81
N SER A 411 -2.10 16.27 29.13
CA SER A 411 -3.02 15.43 29.92
C SER A 411 -4.47 15.62 29.50
N LEU A 412 -4.88 16.85 29.19
CA LEU A 412 -6.23 17.15 28.72
C LEU A 412 -6.48 16.55 27.32
N ILE A 413 -5.49 16.63 26.43
CA ILE A 413 -5.55 16.00 25.10
C ILE A 413 -5.67 14.48 25.25
N ALA A 414 -4.84 13.85 26.08
CA ALA A 414 -4.91 12.41 26.34
C ALA A 414 -6.28 11.99 26.90
N ALA A 415 -6.87 12.80 27.80
CA ALA A 415 -8.22 12.55 28.31
C ALA A 415 -9.27 12.61 27.19
N GLY A 416 -9.14 13.57 26.27
CA GLY A 416 -9.99 13.66 25.07
C GLY A 416 -9.86 12.45 24.15
N CYS A 417 -8.64 11.97 23.91
CA CYS A 417 -8.39 10.76 23.11
C CYS A 417 -9.00 9.52 23.77
N TYR A 418 -8.84 9.34 25.09
CA TYR A 418 -9.49 8.24 25.81
C TYR A 418 -11.02 8.34 25.79
N ALA A 419 -11.59 9.55 25.90
CA ALA A 419 -13.03 9.74 25.77
C ALA A 419 -13.52 9.37 24.36
N ARG A 420 -12.76 9.73 23.32
CA ARG A 420 -13.05 9.34 21.94
C ARG A 420 -12.99 7.83 21.75
N ALA A 421 -11.96 7.17 22.28
CA ALA A 421 -11.84 5.71 22.29
C ALA A 421 -13.07 5.05 22.96
N GLN A 422 -13.53 5.60 24.08
CA GLN A 422 -14.72 5.11 24.78
C GLN A 422 -16.01 5.30 23.97
N VAL A 423 -16.16 6.41 23.24
CA VAL A 423 -17.31 6.65 22.34
C VAL A 423 -17.30 5.70 21.15
N LEU A 424 -16.12 5.33 20.65
CA LEU A 424 -15.95 4.39 19.54
C LEU A 424 -16.06 2.92 19.96
N GLY A 425 -16.19 2.65 21.27
CA GLY A 425 -16.30 1.27 21.78
C GLY A 425 -14.99 0.49 21.74
N GLU A 426 -13.83 1.17 21.70
CA GLU A 426 -12.54 0.50 21.74
C GLU A 426 -12.32 -0.21 23.08
N THR A 427 -11.57 -1.33 23.06
CA THR A 427 -11.24 -2.11 24.26
C THR A 427 -9.77 -2.49 24.29
N MET A 428 -9.13 -2.40 25.46
CA MET A 428 -7.78 -2.96 25.67
C MET A 428 -7.86 -4.47 25.91
N GLU A 429 -7.35 -5.26 24.96
CA GLU A 429 -7.23 -6.71 25.11
C GLU A 429 -6.17 -7.10 26.16
N GLU A 430 -6.38 -8.24 26.80
CA GLU A 430 -5.36 -8.84 27.67
C GLU A 430 -4.27 -9.40 26.78
N ALA A 431 -3.02 -8.96 26.96
CA ALA A 431 -1.88 -9.58 26.29
C ALA A 431 -1.84 -11.05 26.73
N LYS A 432 -2.45 -11.95 25.94
CA LYS A 432 -2.32 -13.40 26.11
C LYS A 432 -0.83 -13.65 26.24
N GLU A 433 -0.44 -14.37 27.30
CA GLU A 433 0.95 -14.70 27.55
C GLU A 433 1.56 -15.32 26.27
N ASN A 434 2.28 -14.51 25.49
CA ASN A 434 3.17 -14.95 24.43
C ASN A 434 4.39 -15.62 25.09
N ARG A 435 4.14 -16.69 25.85
CA ARG A 435 5.15 -17.70 26.14
C ARG A 435 5.33 -18.47 24.85
N GLY A 436 6.12 -17.90 23.95
CA GLY A 436 6.87 -18.72 22.99
C GLY A 436 7.52 -19.84 23.80
N LYS A 437 7.11 -21.08 23.53
CA LYS A 437 7.77 -22.26 24.06
C LYS A 437 9.22 -22.16 23.59
N GLY A 438 10.11 -21.72 24.46
CA GLY A 438 11.54 -21.84 24.25
C GLY A 438 11.85 -23.31 24.03
N GLY A 439 12.15 -23.68 22.79
CA GLY A 439 12.70 -24.98 22.48
C GLY A 439 14.00 -25.16 23.24
N ARG A 440 14.03 -26.14 24.14
CA ARG A 440 15.25 -26.84 24.56
C ARG A 440 15.71 -27.66 23.34
N ALA A 441 16.98 -27.80 22.98
CA ALA A 441 18.24 -27.54 23.64
C ALA A 441 19.29 -27.10 22.62
#